data_AF-A0A7V8BE67-F1
#
_entry.id   AF-A0A7V8BE67-F1
#
_cell.length_a   1.000
_cell.length_b   1.000
_cell.length_c   1.000
_cell.angle_alpha   90.00
_cell.angle_beta   90.00
_cell.angle_gamma   90.00
#
_symmetry.space_group_name_H-M   'P 1'
#
loop_
_entity.id
_entity.type
_entity.pdbx_description
1 polymer ?
#
loop_
_entity_poly.entity_id
_entity_poly.type
_entity_poly.pdbx_seq_one_letter_code
_entity_poly.pdbx_strand_id
1 'polypeptide(L)'
;MTRKPAPDARALALQILREVLAGRGFASERLDSLLERHRIGAADRGLCTQLVYGVLREKAFLDRVVSEYVSAAKTPCGLRHLLRLAAYQALCLDKVPDHAVVHESVELAKRLFGVPPSRMVNAVLRKLIADRERQLERRGDPEGAFPEWMLERWRRRYPEATLTALLTYLNGLPPVGLRVNLLKNDPEAVAVKLKEAGLEAARVPGTPLLTARGLDRECLAPLLERGEISIQDPHSYRVAEAVAAKPGEIGLDACAGHGGKSAAILEA
;
A
#
# COMPACT_ATOMS: atom_id res chain seq x y z
N MET A 1 -36.11 -6.69 -10.59
CA MET A 1 -34.76 -7.06 -10.08
C MET A 1 -34.22 -5.90 -9.26
N THR A 2 -34.32 -5.96 -7.94
CA THR A 2 -33.83 -4.91 -7.04
C THR A 2 -32.30 -4.91 -7.06
N ARG A 3 -31.71 -3.79 -7.47
CA ARG A 3 -30.26 -3.58 -7.57
C ARG A 3 -29.68 -3.70 -6.16
N LYS A 4 -28.78 -4.66 -5.92
CA LYS A 4 -28.04 -4.75 -4.65
C LYS A 4 -27.36 -3.39 -4.40
N PRO A 5 -27.45 -2.79 -3.20
CA PRO A 5 -26.74 -1.56 -2.88
C PRO A 5 -25.24 -1.77 -3.10
N ALA A 6 -24.54 -0.71 -3.50
CA ALA A 6 -23.09 -0.75 -3.66
C ALA A 6 -22.44 -1.29 -2.36
N PRO A 7 -21.46 -2.20 -2.46
CA PRO A 7 -20.80 -2.71 -1.26
C PRO A 7 -20.08 -1.58 -0.54
N ASP A 8 -20.26 -1.51 0.77
CA ASP A 8 -19.50 -0.65 1.67
C ASP A 8 -17.97 -0.87 1.47
N ALA A 9 -17.19 0.20 1.53
CA ALA A 9 -15.75 0.20 1.34
C ALA A 9 -15.04 -0.85 2.19
N ARG A 10 -15.51 -1.10 3.42
CA ARG A 10 -14.95 -2.13 4.32
C ARG A 10 -15.24 -3.55 3.85
N ALA A 11 -16.47 -3.79 3.37
CA ALA A 11 -16.85 -5.09 2.81
C ALA A 11 -16.01 -5.40 1.57
N LEU A 12 -15.77 -4.39 0.72
CA LEU A 12 -14.94 -4.56 -0.45
C LEU A 12 -13.46 -4.76 -0.10
N ALA A 13 -12.92 -3.98 0.84
CA ALA A 13 -11.55 -4.17 1.33
C ALA A 13 -11.36 -5.58 1.90
N LEU A 14 -12.32 -6.10 2.67
CA LEU A 14 -12.28 -7.47 3.18
C LEU A 14 -12.27 -8.50 2.05
N GLN A 15 -13.06 -8.30 0.99
CA GLN A 15 -13.05 -9.19 -0.17
C GLN A 15 -11.66 -9.20 -0.84
N ILE A 16 -11.10 -8.03 -1.12
CA ILE A 16 -9.78 -7.90 -1.74
C ILE A 16 -8.71 -8.58 -0.88
N LEU A 17 -8.69 -8.31 0.42
CA LEU A 17 -7.75 -8.92 1.36
C LEU A 17 -7.86 -10.46 1.38
N ARG A 18 -9.08 -11.01 1.29
CA ARG A 18 -9.29 -12.48 1.20
C ARG A 18 -8.75 -13.08 -0.09
N GLU A 19 -8.73 -12.33 -1.20
CA GLU A 19 -8.18 -12.79 -2.47
C GLU A 19 -6.66 -12.70 -2.46
N VAL A 20 -6.11 -11.53 -2.12
CA VAL A 20 -4.66 -11.28 -2.10
C VAL A 20 -3.94 -12.19 -1.10
N LEU A 21 -4.45 -12.32 0.13
CA LEU A 21 -3.83 -13.16 1.16
C LEU A 21 -3.99 -14.67 0.90
N ALA A 22 -4.87 -15.05 -0.04
CA ALA A 22 -4.97 -16.42 -0.54
C ALA A 22 -4.09 -16.65 -1.79
N GLY A 23 -3.25 -15.68 -2.19
CA GLY A 23 -2.39 -15.77 -3.37
C GLY A 23 -3.14 -15.60 -4.70
N ARG A 24 -4.38 -15.08 -4.69
CA ARG A 24 -5.19 -14.91 -5.90
C ARG A 24 -4.99 -13.54 -6.54
N GLY A 25 -3.78 -13.25 -6.98
CA GLY A 25 -3.42 -12.01 -7.69
C GLY A 25 -2.93 -10.88 -6.79
N PHE A 26 -2.54 -9.77 -7.41
CA PHE A 26 -1.92 -8.64 -6.71
C PHE A 26 -2.95 -7.63 -6.20
N ALA A 27 -2.60 -6.92 -5.13
CA ALA A 27 -3.50 -5.95 -4.49
C ALA A 27 -3.93 -4.83 -5.43
N SER A 28 -3.01 -4.30 -6.24
CA SER A 28 -3.28 -3.26 -7.25
C SER A 28 -4.31 -3.73 -8.27
N GLU A 29 -4.07 -4.87 -8.90
CA GLU A 29 -4.98 -5.45 -9.91
C GLU A 29 -6.38 -5.69 -9.36
N ARG A 30 -6.48 -6.21 -8.12
CA ARG A 30 -7.77 -6.47 -7.46
C ARG A 30 -8.49 -5.19 -7.05
N LEU A 31 -7.75 -4.19 -6.58
CA LEU A 31 -8.32 -2.87 -6.28
C LEU A 31 -8.90 -2.25 -7.55
N ASP A 32 -8.11 -2.15 -8.62
CA ASP A 32 -8.55 -1.51 -9.88
C ASP A 32 -9.79 -2.23 -10.44
N SER A 33 -9.72 -3.56 -10.58
CA SER A 33 -10.81 -4.36 -11.13
C SER A 33 -12.12 -4.22 -10.35
N LEU A 34 -12.06 -4.30 -9.01
CA LEU A 34 -13.28 -4.28 -8.20
C LEU A 34 -13.81 -2.87 -7.95
N LEU A 35 -12.96 -1.86 -7.80
CA LEU A 35 -13.38 -0.47 -7.64
C LEU A 35 -14.10 0.04 -8.90
N GLU A 36 -13.61 -0.33 -10.09
CA GLU A 36 -14.27 -0.03 -11.36
C GLU A 36 -15.61 -0.76 -11.49
N ARG A 37 -15.62 -2.08 -11.22
CA ARG A 37 -16.82 -2.92 -11.33
C ARG A 37 -17.97 -2.42 -10.45
N HIS A 38 -17.67 -1.98 -9.23
CA HIS A 38 -18.68 -1.54 -8.27
C HIS A 38 -19.05 -0.06 -8.37
N ARG A 39 -18.37 0.73 -9.23
CA ARG A 39 -18.62 2.16 -9.44
C ARG A 39 -18.69 2.96 -8.12
N ILE A 40 -17.78 2.66 -7.21
CA ILE A 40 -17.74 3.25 -5.88
C ILE A 40 -17.41 4.75 -5.96
N GLY A 41 -17.98 5.58 -5.09
CA GLY A 41 -17.67 7.01 -5.01
C GLY A 41 -16.21 7.27 -4.65
N ALA A 42 -15.69 8.48 -4.93
CA ALA A 42 -14.29 8.81 -4.71
C ALA A 42 -13.84 8.62 -3.25
N ALA A 43 -14.66 9.05 -2.28
CA ALA A 43 -14.38 8.91 -0.85
C ALA A 43 -14.23 7.44 -0.41
N ASP A 44 -15.19 6.59 -0.81
CA ASP A 44 -15.17 5.16 -0.49
C ASP A 44 -14.03 4.42 -1.22
N ARG A 45 -13.63 4.89 -2.40
CA ARG A 45 -12.44 4.42 -3.12
C ARG A 45 -11.16 4.69 -2.34
N GLY A 46 -11.02 5.93 -1.83
CA GLY A 46 -9.90 6.33 -0.98
C GLY A 46 -9.82 5.46 0.27
N LEU A 47 -10.94 5.31 0.97
CA LEU A 47 -11.01 4.47 2.17
C LEU A 47 -10.68 3.00 1.87
N CYS A 48 -11.27 2.40 0.83
CA CYS A 48 -10.99 1.01 0.46
C CYS A 48 -9.51 0.79 0.13
N THR A 49 -8.91 1.68 -0.66
CA THR A 49 -7.48 1.64 -1.01
C THR A 49 -6.60 1.74 0.24
N GLN A 50 -6.90 2.68 1.13
CA GLN A 50 -6.19 2.86 2.40
C GLN A 50 -6.29 1.62 3.28
N LEU A 51 -7.48 1.03 3.39
CA LEU A 51 -7.71 -0.18 4.19
C LEU A 51 -6.95 -1.39 3.64
N VAL A 52 -6.98 -1.62 2.33
CA VAL A 52 -6.29 -2.77 1.70
C VAL A 52 -4.78 -2.64 1.86
N TYR A 53 -4.18 -1.53 1.41
CA TYR A 53 -2.74 -1.35 1.50
C TYR A 53 -2.26 -1.22 2.93
N GLY A 54 -3.04 -0.58 3.79
CA GLY A 54 -2.75 -0.45 5.22
C GLY A 54 -2.68 -1.79 5.93
N VAL A 55 -3.68 -2.67 5.75
CA VAL A 55 -3.67 -4.01 6.34
C VAL A 55 -2.53 -4.87 5.78
N LEU A 56 -2.21 -4.76 4.49
CA LEU A 56 -1.10 -5.51 3.89
C LEU A 56 0.26 -5.03 4.42
N ARG A 57 0.45 -3.71 4.56
CA ARG A 57 1.67 -3.10 5.10
C ARG A 57 1.87 -3.47 6.56
N GLU A 58 0.82 -3.37 7.38
CA GLU A 58 0.87 -3.63 8.82
C GLU A 58 0.61 -5.10 9.15
N LYS A 59 0.60 -6.01 8.17
CA LYS A 59 0.10 -7.38 8.35
C LYS A 59 0.81 -8.12 9.50
N ALA A 60 2.13 -8.01 9.61
CA ALA A 60 2.89 -8.68 10.66
C ALA A 60 2.52 -8.17 12.06
N PHE A 61 2.38 -6.85 12.20
CA PHE A 61 1.89 -6.22 13.43
C PHE A 61 0.46 -6.68 13.76
N LEU A 62 -0.46 -6.59 12.79
CA LEU A 62 -1.86 -6.97 12.96
C LEU A 62 -2.01 -8.47 13.26
N ASP A 63 -1.15 -9.32 12.70
CA ASP A 63 -1.10 -10.76 13.00
C ASP A 63 -0.76 -11.00 14.48
N ARG A 64 0.26 -10.33 15.01
CA ARG A 64 0.61 -10.43 16.43
C ARG A 64 -0.52 -9.95 17.33
N VAL A 65 -1.10 -8.79 17.00
CA VAL A 65 -2.23 -8.21 17.74
C VAL A 65 -3.42 -9.17 17.76
N VAL A 66 -3.89 -9.60 16.59
CA VAL A 66 -5.08 -10.47 16.49
C VAL A 66 -4.86 -11.82 17.17
N SER A 67 -3.63 -12.36 17.14
CA SER A 67 -3.31 -13.65 17.76
C SER A 67 -3.38 -13.66 19.29
N GLU A 68 -3.37 -12.49 19.95
CA GLU A 68 -3.62 -12.40 21.40
C GLU A 68 -5.08 -12.61 21.79
N TYR A 69 -5.99 -12.30 20.87
CA TYR A 69 -7.42 -12.33 21.14
C TYR A 69 -8.10 -13.57 20.58
N VAL A 70 -7.55 -14.16 19.52
CA VAL A 70 -8.14 -15.33 18.86
C VAL A 70 -7.08 -16.36 18.45
N SER A 71 -7.43 -17.64 18.59
CA SER A 71 -6.59 -18.73 18.09
C SER A 71 -6.72 -18.86 16.57
N ALA A 72 -5.59 -18.87 15.87
CA ALA A 72 -5.55 -19.11 14.43
C ALA A 72 -6.14 -20.49 14.04
N ALA A 73 -5.97 -21.51 14.88
CA ALA A 73 -6.50 -22.85 14.64
C ALA A 73 -8.03 -22.92 14.76
N LYS A 74 -8.63 -22.13 15.68
CA LYS A 74 -10.07 -22.17 15.97
C LYS A 74 -10.88 -21.13 15.20
N THR A 75 -10.23 -20.14 14.59
CA THR A 75 -10.90 -18.98 13.98
C THR A 75 -10.80 -19.04 12.47
N PRO A 76 -11.92 -19.03 11.71
CA PRO A 76 -11.88 -19.06 10.25
C PRO A 76 -11.04 -17.93 9.65
N CYS A 77 -10.31 -18.23 8.57
CA CYS A 77 -9.40 -17.26 7.94
C CYS A 77 -10.07 -15.94 7.55
N GLY A 78 -11.29 -16.00 7.00
CA GLY A 78 -12.07 -14.82 6.64
C GLY A 78 -12.40 -13.92 7.84
N LEU A 79 -12.67 -14.52 9.00
CA LEU A 79 -12.96 -13.79 10.24
C LEU A 79 -11.68 -13.16 10.81
N ARG A 80 -10.53 -13.82 10.67
CA ARG A 80 -9.24 -13.22 11.01
C ARG A 80 -8.89 -12.04 10.11
N HIS A 81 -9.22 -12.08 8.81
CA HIS A 81 -9.04 -10.92 7.92
C HIS A 81 -9.93 -9.75 8.34
N LEU A 82 -11.17 -10.01 8.76
CA LEU A 82 -12.06 -8.98 9.31
C LEU A 82 -11.48 -8.37 10.60
N LEU A 83 -10.95 -9.19 11.50
CA LEU A 83 -10.31 -8.70 12.72
C LEU A 83 -9.06 -7.85 12.43
N ARG A 84 -8.24 -8.23 11.44
CA ARG A 84 -7.09 -7.41 11.00
C ARG A 84 -7.55 -6.07 10.43
N LEU A 85 -8.58 -6.08 9.59
CA LEU A 85 -9.16 -4.88 9.01
C LEU A 85 -9.71 -3.93 10.08
N ALA A 86 -10.38 -4.47 11.09
CA ALA A 86 -10.89 -3.70 12.23
C ALA A 86 -9.77 -3.20 13.14
N ALA A 87 -8.77 -4.03 13.44
CA ALA A 87 -7.60 -3.64 14.23
C ALA A 87 -6.79 -2.53 13.55
N TYR A 88 -6.61 -2.60 12.23
CA TYR A 88 -5.95 -1.54 11.46
C TYR A 88 -6.69 -0.20 11.60
N GLN A 89 -8.03 -0.22 11.47
CA GLN A 89 -8.81 1.00 11.68
C GLN A 89 -8.67 1.54 13.11
N ALA A 90 -8.75 0.68 14.12
CA ALA A 90 -8.71 1.10 15.52
C ALA A 90 -7.32 1.56 16.02
N LEU A 91 -6.24 1.05 15.43
CA LEU A 91 -4.88 1.30 15.89
C LEU A 91 -4.08 2.22 14.96
N CYS A 92 -4.41 2.28 13.68
CA CYS A 92 -3.59 2.98 12.69
C CYS A 92 -4.30 4.15 12.00
N LEU A 93 -5.61 4.31 12.19
CA LEU A 93 -6.38 5.41 11.60
C LEU A 93 -6.95 6.34 12.67
N ASP A 94 -6.36 7.52 12.80
CA ASP A 94 -6.76 8.49 13.84
C ASP A 94 -8.16 9.10 13.60
N LYS A 95 -8.65 9.05 12.35
CA LYS A 95 -9.87 9.72 11.91
C LYS A 95 -11.13 8.85 12.03
N VAL A 96 -11.03 7.59 12.44
CA VAL A 96 -12.18 6.66 12.50
C VAL A 96 -12.58 6.44 13.96
N PRO A 97 -13.77 6.88 14.40
CA PRO A 97 -14.21 6.70 15.78
C PRO A 97 -14.35 5.21 16.17
N ASP A 98 -13.95 4.89 17.40
CA ASP A 98 -13.96 3.52 17.95
C ASP A 98 -15.31 2.81 17.83
N HIS A 99 -16.39 3.52 18.16
CA HIS A 99 -17.75 2.99 18.08
C HIS A 99 -18.13 2.63 16.63
N ALA A 100 -17.67 3.41 15.65
CA ALA A 100 -17.91 3.15 14.24
C ALA A 100 -17.13 1.91 13.76
N VAL A 101 -15.86 1.77 14.17
CA VAL A 101 -15.05 0.58 13.86
C VAL A 101 -15.73 -0.68 14.39
N VAL A 102 -16.18 -0.66 15.66
CA VAL A 102 -16.86 -1.80 16.28
C VAL A 102 -18.18 -2.10 15.58
N HIS A 103 -19.05 -1.10 15.41
CA HIS A 103 -20.37 -1.28 14.81
C HIS A 103 -20.28 -1.88 13.40
N GLU A 104 -19.50 -1.25 12.51
CA GLU A 104 -19.37 -1.70 11.12
C GLU A 104 -18.77 -3.11 11.03
N SER A 105 -17.78 -3.41 11.87
CA SER A 105 -17.15 -4.74 11.89
C SER A 105 -18.10 -5.82 12.41
N VAL A 106 -18.93 -5.51 13.39
CA VAL A 106 -19.94 -6.44 13.94
C VAL A 106 -21.05 -6.69 12.93
N GLU A 107 -21.56 -5.67 12.26
CA GLU A 107 -22.58 -5.82 11.22
C GLU A 107 -22.03 -6.54 9.99
N LEU A 108 -20.78 -6.28 9.59
CA LEU A 108 -20.12 -7.05 8.55
C LEU A 108 -19.90 -8.51 8.96
N ALA A 109 -19.51 -8.76 10.21
CA ALA A 109 -19.38 -10.12 10.74
C ALA A 109 -20.72 -10.87 10.75
N LYS A 110 -21.78 -10.21 11.18
CA LYS A 110 -23.13 -10.77 11.26
C LYS A 110 -23.65 -11.16 9.87
N ARG A 111 -23.44 -10.30 8.86
CA ARG A 111 -23.81 -10.56 7.46
C ARG A 111 -23.04 -11.72 6.84
N LEU A 112 -21.74 -11.86 7.13
CA LEU A 112 -20.86 -12.81 6.44
C LEU A 112 -20.65 -14.14 7.17
N PHE A 113 -20.74 -14.14 8.50
CA PHE A 113 -20.41 -15.30 9.35
C PHE A 113 -21.52 -15.64 10.36
N GLY A 114 -22.58 -14.85 10.45
CA GLY A 114 -23.69 -15.06 11.37
C GLY A 114 -23.50 -14.42 12.76
N VAL A 115 -24.51 -14.60 13.61
CA VAL A 115 -24.61 -13.92 14.91
C VAL A 115 -23.55 -14.38 15.93
N PRO A 116 -23.25 -15.68 16.11
CA PRO A 116 -22.25 -16.06 17.11
C PRO A 116 -20.85 -15.48 16.84
N PRO A 117 -20.31 -15.52 15.60
CA PRO A 117 -19.04 -14.86 15.29
C PRO A 117 -19.05 -13.35 15.47
N SER A 118 -20.18 -12.66 15.22
CA SER A 118 -20.26 -11.20 15.40
C SER A 118 -20.15 -10.78 16.87
N ARG A 119 -20.67 -11.59 17.80
CA ARG A 119 -20.48 -11.37 19.25
C ARG A 119 -19.02 -11.48 19.66
N MET A 120 -18.29 -12.44 19.09
CA MET A 120 -16.85 -12.58 19.31
C MET A 120 -16.10 -11.35 18.78
N VAL A 121 -16.41 -10.90 17.56
CA VAL A 121 -15.80 -9.67 17.00
C VAL A 121 -16.04 -8.47 17.91
N ASN A 122 -17.26 -8.26 18.40
CA ASN A 122 -17.56 -7.18 19.35
C ASN A 122 -16.70 -7.28 20.62
N ALA A 123 -16.62 -8.47 21.24
CA ALA A 123 -15.85 -8.68 22.47
C ALA A 123 -14.34 -8.44 22.25
N VAL A 124 -13.80 -8.97 21.16
CA VAL A 124 -12.39 -8.81 20.78
C VAL A 124 -12.06 -7.33 20.54
N LEU A 125 -12.87 -6.61 19.76
CA LEU A 125 -12.59 -5.21 19.44
C LEU A 125 -12.71 -4.29 20.65
N ARG A 126 -13.69 -4.52 21.54
CA ARG A 126 -13.79 -3.77 22.80
C ARG A 126 -12.55 -3.95 23.66
N LYS A 127 -12.05 -5.20 23.78
CA LYS A 127 -10.83 -5.48 24.54
C LYS A 127 -9.58 -4.89 23.86
N LEU A 128 -9.49 -5.00 22.54
CA LEU A 128 -8.41 -4.42 21.75
C LEU A 128 -8.29 -2.90 21.96
N ILE A 129 -9.42 -2.19 21.90
CA ILE A 129 -9.47 -0.74 22.08
C ILE A 129 -9.07 -0.35 23.52
N ALA A 130 -9.50 -1.13 24.51
CA ALA A 130 -9.07 -0.93 25.90
C ALA A 130 -7.55 -1.17 26.08
N ASP A 131 -6.97 -2.09 25.32
CA ASP A 131 -5.53 -2.40 25.32
C ASP A 131 -4.71 -1.53 24.33
N ARG A 132 -5.29 -0.48 23.72
CA ARG A 132 -4.71 0.24 22.57
C ARG A 132 -3.26 0.66 22.79
N GLU A 133 -2.96 1.33 23.90
CA GLU A 133 -1.63 1.88 24.19
C GLU A 133 -0.56 0.78 24.22
N ARG A 134 -0.85 -0.33 24.93
CA ARG A 134 0.02 -1.52 24.97
C ARG A 134 0.30 -2.09 23.58
N GLN A 135 -0.70 -2.08 22.70
CA GLN A 135 -0.52 -2.58 21.34
C GLN A 135 0.31 -1.62 20.49
N LEU A 136 0.14 -0.30 20.66
CA LEU A 136 0.90 0.71 19.92
C LEU A 136 2.39 0.73 20.29
N GLU A 137 2.74 0.50 21.56
CA GLU A 137 4.14 0.36 21.98
C GLU A 137 4.86 -0.74 21.21
N ARG A 138 4.18 -1.87 20.96
CA ARG A 138 4.72 -3.01 20.21
C ARG A 138 4.83 -2.79 18.71
N ARG A 139 4.19 -1.74 18.19
CA ARG A 139 4.35 -1.31 16.79
C ARG A 139 5.68 -0.61 16.56
N GLY A 140 6.27 -0.04 17.62
CA GLY A 140 7.53 0.70 17.55
C GLY A 140 8.76 -0.17 17.27
N ASP A 141 8.66 -1.49 17.38
CA ASP A 141 9.72 -2.43 17.01
C ASP A 141 9.85 -2.54 15.47
N PRO A 142 10.96 -2.06 14.86
CA PRO A 142 11.15 -2.09 13.41
C PRO A 142 11.19 -3.51 12.84
N GLU A 143 11.71 -4.48 13.59
CA GLU A 143 11.72 -5.89 13.16
C GLU A 143 10.31 -6.44 13.10
N GLY A 144 9.42 -5.90 13.94
CA GLY A 144 8.05 -6.31 14.07
C GLY A 144 7.22 -6.25 12.79
N ALA A 145 7.63 -5.51 11.75
CA ALA A 145 6.89 -5.46 10.49
C ALA A 145 7.23 -6.61 9.53
N PHE A 146 8.26 -7.40 9.82
CA PHE A 146 8.80 -8.39 8.90
C PHE A 146 8.60 -9.82 9.41
N PRO A 147 8.48 -10.81 8.52
CA PRO A 147 8.45 -12.21 8.93
C PRO A 147 9.83 -12.69 9.38
N GLU A 148 9.88 -13.59 10.36
CA GLU A 148 11.13 -14.03 11.00
C GLU A 148 12.18 -14.55 10.01
N TRP A 149 11.75 -15.34 9.01
CA TRP A 149 12.68 -15.88 8.00
C TRP A 149 13.43 -14.79 7.21
N MET A 150 12.81 -13.62 7.04
CA MET A 150 13.40 -12.49 6.34
C MET A 150 14.38 -11.75 7.25
N LEU A 151 14.01 -11.56 8.52
CA LEU A 151 14.88 -11.00 9.55
C LEU A 151 16.13 -11.86 9.74
N GLU A 152 15.98 -13.18 9.90
CA GLU A 152 17.11 -14.11 10.00
C GLU A 152 18.06 -14.00 8.80
N ARG A 153 17.51 -13.90 7.59
CA ARG A 153 18.31 -13.73 6.36
C ARG A 153 19.07 -12.40 6.37
N TRP A 154 18.45 -11.32 6.79
CA TRP A 154 19.08 -10.00 6.81
C TRP A 154 20.09 -9.83 7.94
N ARG A 155 19.82 -10.34 9.14
CA ARG A 155 20.77 -10.38 10.27
C ARG A 155 22.06 -11.11 9.91
N ARG A 156 22.00 -12.14 9.06
CA ARG A 156 23.19 -12.84 8.53
C ARG A 156 23.97 -12.04 7.47
N ARG A 157 23.31 -11.10 6.79
CA ARG A 157 23.88 -10.40 5.62
C ARG A 157 24.43 -9.01 5.95
N TYR A 158 23.79 -8.31 6.89
CA TYR A 158 24.06 -6.92 7.19
C TYR A 158 24.53 -6.74 8.64
N PRO A 159 25.48 -5.83 8.91
CA PRO A 159 25.76 -5.37 10.26
C PRO A 159 24.50 -4.78 10.92
N GLU A 160 24.43 -4.82 12.25
CA GLU A 160 23.27 -4.35 13.03
C GLU A 160 22.85 -2.93 12.63
N ALA A 161 23.77 -1.97 12.59
CA ALA A 161 23.44 -0.59 12.22
C ALA A 161 22.84 -0.46 10.81
N THR A 162 23.33 -1.25 9.85
CA THR A 162 22.79 -1.29 8.48
C THR A 162 21.42 -1.94 8.44
N LEU A 163 21.23 -3.01 9.20
CA LEU A 163 19.93 -3.67 9.34
C LEU A 163 18.89 -2.71 9.93
N THR A 164 19.22 -2.05 11.04
CA THR A 164 18.33 -1.10 11.70
C THR A 164 17.94 0.06 10.77
N ALA A 165 18.88 0.59 10.00
CA ALA A 165 18.59 1.60 8.97
C ALA A 165 17.67 1.06 7.85
N LEU A 166 17.93 -0.17 7.37
CA LEU A 166 17.11 -0.81 6.34
C LEU A 166 15.67 -1.03 6.81
N LEU A 167 15.48 -1.59 8.00
CA LEU A 167 14.15 -1.86 8.56
C LEU A 167 13.39 -0.55 8.79
N THR A 168 14.06 0.47 9.33
CA THR A 168 13.46 1.80 9.51
C THR A 168 13.01 2.40 8.18
N TYR A 169 13.84 2.30 7.14
CA TYR A 169 13.50 2.79 5.80
C TYR A 169 12.29 2.03 5.21
N LEU A 170 12.30 0.70 5.28
CA LEU A 170 11.25 -0.15 4.71
C LEU A 170 9.91 -0.03 5.46
N ASN A 171 9.94 0.33 6.74
CA ASN A 171 8.74 0.62 7.54
C ASN A 171 8.17 2.02 7.28
N GLY A 172 8.98 2.92 6.72
CA GLY A 172 8.56 4.25 6.33
C GLY A 172 7.68 4.26 5.08
N LEU A 173 7.04 5.39 4.82
CA LEU A 173 6.44 5.67 3.52
C LEU A 173 7.58 6.04 2.54
N PRO A 174 7.84 5.22 1.50
CA PRO A 174 8.88 5.56 0.53
C PRO A 174 8.44 6.78 -0.27
N PRO A 175 9.38 7.67 -0.63
CA PRO A 175 9.09 8.69 -1.63
C PRO A 175 8.73 8.01 -2.96
N VAL A 176 7.89 8.66 -3.75
CA VAL A 176 7.58 8.19 -5.11
C VAL A 176 8.61 8.76 -6.06
N GLY A 177 9.22 7.89 -6.86
CA GLY A 177 10.08 8.31 -7.94
C GLY A 177 9.27 8.70 -9.19
N LEU A 178 9.62 9.84 -9.78
CA LEU A 178 9.05 10.35 -11.02
C LEU A 178 10.20 10.51 -12.02
N ARG A 179 10.14 9.84 -13.16
CA ARG A 179 11.01 10.12 -14.30
C ARG A 179 10.35 11.16 -15.18
N VAL A 180 11.06 12.24 -15.48
CA VAL A 180 10.63 13.22 -16.48
C VAL A 180 11.02 12.73 -17.87
N ASN A 181 10.07 12.78 -18.79
CA ASN A 181 10.32 12.48 -20.19
C ASN A 181 11.05 13.65 -20.84
N LEU A 182 12.36 13.48 -21.08
CA LEU A 182 13.23 14.51 -21.65
C LEU A 182 12.84 14.92 -23.07
N LEU A 183 12.08 14.10 -23.79
CA LEU A 183 11.55 14.45 -25.12
C LEU A 183 10.38 15.44 -25.05
N LYS A 184 9.79 15.67 -23.86
CA LYS A 184 8.59 16.48 -23.69
C LYS A 184 8.73 17.62 -22.70
N ASN A 185 9.58 17.47 -21.69
CA ASN A 185 9.69 18.47 -20.63
C ASN A 185 11.07 18.45 -19.98
N ASP A 186 11.42 19.56 -19.33
CA ASP A 186 12.64 19.70 -18.55
C ASP A 186 12.38 19.35 -17.07
N PRO A 187 13.29 18.60 -16.42
CA PRO A 187 13.12 18.23 -15.03
C PRO A 187 13.03 19.39 -14.03
N GLU A 188 13.67 20.55 -14.27
CA GLU A 188 13.50 21.74 -13.41
C GLU A 188 12.10 22.33 -13.58
N ALA A 189 11.63 22.43 -14.83
CA ALA A 189 10.29 22.92 -15.12
C ALA A 189 9.21 22.05 -14.44
N VAL A 190 9.39 20.72 -14.44
CA VAL A 190 8.49 19.80 -13.71
C VAL A 190 8.59 20.00 -12.20
N ALA A 191 9.80 20.16 -11.64
CA ALA A 191 9.98 20.40 -10.20
C ALA A 191 9.22 21.64 -9.73
N VAL A 192 9.29 22.73 -10.50
CA VAL A 192 8.59 23.99 -10.21
C VAL A 192 7.08 23.78 -10.26
N LYS A 193 6.54 23.15 -11.31
CA LYS A 193 5.10 22.85 -11.43
C LYS A 193 4.58 22.02 -10.25
N LEU A 194 5.34 21.00 -9.82
CA LEU A 194 4.96 20.17 -8.68
C LEU A 194 4.95 20.97 -7.38
N LYS A 195 5.95 21.83 -7.18
CA LYS A 195 6.02 22.72 -6.00
C LYS A 195 4.88 23.74 -5.98
N GLU A 196 4.50 24.32 -7.12
CA GLU A 196 3.35 25.21 -7.27
C GLU A 196 2.02 24.51 -6.96
N ALA A 197 1.93 23.22 -7.27
CA ALA A 197 0.80 22.37 -6.88
C ALA A 197 0.82 21.95 -5.39
N GLY A 198 1.76 22.47 -4.59
CA GLY A 198 1.87 22.18 -3.16
C GLY A 198 2.54 20.84 -2.83
N LEU A 199 3.23 20.22 -3.80
CA LEU A 199 3.87 18.93 -3.63
C LEU A 199 5.35 19.10 -3.26
N GLU A 200 5.80 18.34 -2.27
CA GLU A 200 7.22 18.22 -1.95
C GLU A 200 7.91 17.33 -2.98
N ALA A 201 8.59 17.93 -3.94
CA ALA A 201 9.40 17.24 -4.94
C ALA A 201 10.86 17.72 -4.88
N ALA A 202 11.80 16.78 -4.91
CA ALA A 202 13.24 17.04 -4.93
C ALA A 202 13.89 16.35 -6.12
N ARG A 203 14.83 17.03 -6.78
CA ARG A 203 15.63 16.47 -7.87
C ARG A 203 16.55 15.37 -7.36
N VAL A 204 16.74 14.34 -8.17
CA VAL A 204 17.87 13.42 -8.03
C VAL A 204 19.00 13.95 -8.92
N PRO A 205 20.12 14.43 -8.33
CA PRO A 205 21.18 15.11 -9.09
C PRO A 205 21.72 14.27 -10.25
N GLY A 206 21.95 14.92 -11.40
CA GLY A 206 22.51 14.28 -12.59
C GLY A 206 21.55 13.37 -13.37
N THR A 207 20.26 13.34 -13.00
CA THR A 207 19.26 12.45 -13.64
C THR A 207 17.98 13.22 -14.00
N PRO A 208 17.14 12.69 -14.90
CA PRO A 208 15.79 13.21 -15.15
C PRO A 208 14.78 12.86 -14.05
N LEU A 209 15.23 12.40 -12.88
CA LEU A 209 14.36 11.93 -11.83
C LEU A 209 14.06 13.01 -10.78
N LEU A 210 12.86 12.91 -10.22
CA LEU A 210 12.42 13.58 -9.01
C LEU A 210 11.97 12.53 -8.00
N THR A 211 12.20 12.79 -6.72
CA THR A 211 11.54 12.09 -5.61
C THR A 211 10.48 13.00 -5.01
N ALA A 212 9.26 12.52 -4.86
CA ALA A 212 8.17 13.30 -4.31
C ALA A 212 7.48 12.61 -3.13
N ARG A 213 7.00 13.42 -2.18
CA ARG A 213 6.25 12.98 -1.00
C ARG A 213 4.88 13.67 -0.96
N GLY A 214 3.92 13.04 -0.27
CA GLY A 214 2.58 13.61 -0.09
C GLY A 214 1.78 13.75 -1.39
N LEU A 215 2.11 12.96 -2.42
CA LEU A 215 1.47 13.07 -3.73
C LEU A 215 -0.01 12.73 -3.69
N ASP A 216 -0.81 13.61 -4.27
CA ASP A 216 -2.15 13.31 -4.73
C ASP A 216 -2.10 12.82 -6.19
N ARG A 217 -2.78 11.72 -6.48
CA ARG A 217 -2.91 11.16 -7.83
C ARG A 217 -3.56 12.18 -8.77
N GLU A 218 -4.49 12.98 -8.28
CA GLU A 218 -5.19 13.99 -9.09
C GLU A 218 -4.22 15.07 -9.60
N CYS A 219 -3.24 15.47 -8.78
CA CYS A 219 -2.22 16.43 -9.21
C CYS A 219 -1.28 15.85 -10.27
N LEU A 220 -0.97 14.56 -10.21
CA LEU A 220 -0.06 13.91 -11.17
C LEU A 220 -0.74 13.47 -12.47
N ALA A 221 -2.04 13.18 -12.42
CA ALA A 221 -2.78 12.63 -13.55
C ALA A 221 -2.57 13.41 -14.87
N PRO A 222 -2.65 14.76 -14.90
CA PRO A 222 -2.46 15.49 -16.15
C PRO A 222 -1.05 15.33 -16.75
N LEU A 223 0.00 15.26 -15.91
CA LEU A 223 1.39 15.07 -16.35
C LEU A 223 1.62 13.64 -16.84
N LEU A 224 1.02 12.65 -16.16
CA LEU A 224 1.07 11.24 -16.55
C LEU A 224 0.33 11.00 -17.87
N GLU A 225 -0.87 11.55 -18.04
CA GLU A 225 -1.71 11.39 -19.24
C GLU A 225 -1.07 12.01 -20.48
N ARG A 226 -0.38 13.16 -20.32
CA ARG A 226 0.40 13.77 -21.40
C ARG A 226 1.76 13.08 -21.63
N GLY A 227 2.13 12.12 -20.78
CA GLY A 227 3.40 11.41 -20.82
C GLY A 227 4.61 12.31 -20.55
N GLU A 228 4.42 13.43 -19.86
CA GLU A 228 5.51 14.33 -19.42
C GLU A 228 6.33 13.69 -18.30
N ILE A 229 5.70 12.82 -17.51
CA ILE A 229 6.34 12.06 -16.44
C ILE A 229 5.89 10.59 -16.47
N SER A 230 6.69 9.73 -15.86
CA SER A 230 6.35 8.33 -15.55
C SER A 230 6.70 8.04 -14.08
N ILE A 231 5.89 7.22 -13.41
CA ILE A 231 6.25 6.72 -12.07
C ILE A 231 7.34 5.67 -12.23
N GLN A 232 8.52 5.93 -11.67
CA GLN A 232 9.66 5.02 -11.76
C GLN A 232 10.59 5.20 -10.57
N ASP A 233 10.97 4.08 -9.95
CA ASP A 233 11.99 4.07 -8.91
C ASP A 233 13.34 4.59 -9.44
N PRO A 234 14.05 5.47 -8.71
CA PRO A 234 15.32 6.02 -9.16
C PRO A 234 16.38 4.97 -9.53
N HIS A 235 16.44 3.85 -8.80
CA HIS A 235 17.38 2.77 -9.11
C HIS A 235 17.00 2.02 -10.37
N SER A 236 15.71 1.99 -10.75
CA SER A 236 15.27 1.41 -12.03
C SER A 236 15.73 2.22 -13.24
N TYR A 237 15.88 3.54 -13.11
CA TYR A 237 16.40 4.39 -14.19
C TYR A 237 17.90 4.15 -14.45
N ARG A 238 18.67 3.79 -13.42
CA ARG A 238 20.11 3.49 -13.56
C ARG A 238 20.40 2.36 -14.56
N VAL A 239 19.41 1.52 -14.84
CA VAL A 239 19.51 0.50 -15.90
C VAL A 239 19.62 1.17 -17.27
N ALA A 240 18.86 2.25 -17.54
CA ALA A 240 18.97 2.99 -18.79
C ALA A 240 20.35 3.65 -18.93
N GLU A 241 20.87 4.24 -17.87
CA GLU A 241 22.24 4.79 -17.84
C GLU A 241 23.29 3.72 -18.13
N ALA A 242 23.14 2.53 -17.54
CA ALA A 242 24.09 1.43 -17.73
C ALA A 242 24.02 0.82 -19.14
N VAL A 243 22.83 0.77 -19.75
CA VAL A 243 22.65 0.31 -21.13
C VAL A 243 23.25 1.31 -22.12
N ALA A 244 23.08 2.62 -21.87
CA ALA A 244 23.65 3.70 -22.68
C ALA A 244 23.38 3.52 -24.19
N ALA A 245 22.15 3.15 -24.54
CA ALA A 245 21.75 2.88 -25.91
C ALA A 245 21.91 4.13 -26.78
N LYS A 246 22.28 3.94 -28.04
CA LYS A 246 22.42 5.02 -29.02
C LYS A 246 21.28 4.99 -30.04
N PRO A 247 20.91 6.15 -30.62
CA PRO A 247 19.95 6.20 -31.72
C PRO A 247 20.33 5.24 -32.86
N GLY A 248 19.38 4.41 -33.28
CA GLY A 248 19.56 3.42 -34.35
C GLY A 248 19.99 2.03 -33.88
N GLU A 249 20.30 1.84 -32.60
CA GLU A 249 20.59 0.51 -32.05
C GLU A 249 19.32 -0.32 -31.86
N ILE A 250 19.45 -1.63 -31.98
CA ILE A 250 18.36 -2.60 -31.75
C ILE A 250 18.61 -3.29 -30.41
N GLY A 251 17.65 -3.20 -29.50
CA GLY A 251 17.71 -3.80 -28.17
C GLY A 251 16.49 -4.65 -27.83
N LEU A 252 16.65 -5.54 -26.86
CA LEU A 252 15.59 -6.39 -26.32
C LEU A 252 15.42 -6.15 -24.82
N ASP A 253 14.24 -5.70 -24.39
CA ASP A 253 13.83 -5.72 -22.99
C ASP A 253 13.03 -7.02 -22.74
N ALA A 254 13.76 -8.09 -22.40
CA ALA A 254 13.21 -9.44 -22.28
C ALA A 254 12.11 -9.57 -21.19
N CYS A 255 12.06 -8.64 -20.24
CA CYS A 255 11.13 -8.64 -19.11
C CYS A 255 10.45 -7.27 -18.95
N ALA A 256 10.04 -6.66 -20.07
CA ALA A 256 9.55 -5.28 -20.11
C ALA A 256 8.39 -5.00 -19.15
N GLY A 257 7.47 -5.95 -18.93
CA GLY A 257 6.30 -5.75 -18.08
C GLY A 257 5.50 -4.51 -18.52
N HIS A 258 5.45 -3.49 -17.67
CA HIS A 258 4.82 -2.19 -17.97
C HIS A 258 5.68 -1.26 -18.86
N GLY A 259 6.86 -1.69 -19.31
CA GLY A 259 7.72 -0.96 -20.25
C GLY A 259 8.48 0.22 -19.64
N GLY A 260 8.46 0.41 -18.32
CA GLY A 260 9.08 1.59 -17.69
C GLY A 260 10.59 1.74 -17.97
N LYS A 261 11.33 0.64 -18.03
CA LYS A 261 12.77 0.64 -18.37
C LYS A 261 13.00 0.83 -19.87
N SER A 262 12.22 0.13 -20.71
CA SER A 262 12.21 0.36 -22.16
C SER A 262 11.99 1.85 -22.50
N ALA A 263 10.98 2.49 -21.89
CA ALA A 263 10.73 3.92 -22.09
C ALA A 263 11.87 4.79 -21.57
N ALA A 264 12.48 4.44 -20.42
CA ALA A 264 13.65 5.17 -19.92
C ALA A 264 14.84 5.10 -20.88
N ILE A 265 15.09 3.95 -21.52
CA ILE A 265 16.16 3.76 -22.52
C ILE A 265 15.87 4.58 -23.78
N LEU A 266 14.62 4.68 -24.20
CA LEU A 266 14.21 5.44 -25.38
C LEU A 266 14.19 6.97 -25.15
N GLU A 267 14.07 7.41 -23.90
CA GLU A 267 14.02 8.83 -23.51
C GLU A 267 15.37 9.39 -23.05
N ALA A 268 16.33 8.52 -22.69
CA ALA A 268 17.67 8.89 -22.23
C ALA A 268 18.57 9.32 -23.40
#